data_AF-A0A0F9KWW4-F1
#
_entry.id   AF-A0A0F9KWW4-F1
#
_cell.length_a   1.000
_cell.length_b   1.000
_cell.length_c   1.000
_cell.angle_alpha   90.00
_cell.angle_beta   90.00
_cell.angle_gamma   90.00
#
_symmetry.space_group_name_H-M   'P 1'
#
loop_
_entity.id
_entity.type
_entity.pdbx_description
1 polymer ?
#
loop_
_entity_poly.entity_id
_entity_poly.type
_entity_poly.pdbx_seq_one_letter_code
_entity_poly.pdbx_strand_id
1 'polypeptide(L)'
;FKRIYRSMRSEFRKLYRLNAIYLDQENYFSYQDADISILRTDYTSDPKDLIPAADPNAFSNKEKMQKSQMILERAGMSPGYNPIAVEKRWLASLDIPDVKEVFPTQMVEGEDGSSQEQYVFPPQPDPELEIKKADMQRRTLEGKQRGEVDAMKAESQIMVDQADILVKMAQAEVAADTPEYKRLELLLKEQESIRKSLVEMAKIDESKREAKAGVDGKSSNSSS
;
A
#
# COMPACT_ATOMS: atom_id res chain seq x y z
N PHE A 1 -2.96 40.48 -3.12
CA PHE A 1 -2.07 41.17 -2.17
C PHE A 1 -1.77 42.63 -2.56
N LYS A 2 -0.99 42.94 -3.62
CA LYS A 2 -0.54 44.32 -3.94
C LYS A 2 -1.67 45.35 -4.12
N ARG A 3 -2.84 44.97 -4.66
CA ARG A 3 -4.00 45.88 -4.80
C ARG A 3 -4.63 46.24 -3.44
N ILE A 4 -4.85 45.25 -2.58
CA ILE A 4 -5.40 45.42 -1.22
C ILE A 4 -4.44 46.25 -0.37
N TYR A 5 -3.14 46.00 -0.47
CA TYR A 5 -2.14 46.81 0.23
C TYR A 5 -2.18 48.29 -0.18
N ARG A 6 -2.32 48.55 -1.50
CA ARG A 6 -2.46 49.93 -2.01
C ARG A 6 -3.76 50.59 -1.57
N SER A 7 -4.89 49.87 -1.59
CA SER A 7 -6.17 50.41 -1.12
C SER A 7 -6.13 50.70 0.37
N MET A 8 -5.60 49.78 1.19
CA MET A 8 -5.44 49.97 2.63
C MET A 8 -4.54 51.16 2.96
N ARG A 9 -3.41 51.31 2.23
CA ARG A 9 -2.55 52.50 2.34
C ARG A 9 -3.30 53.79 2.00
N SER A 10 -4.12 53.79 0.94
CA SER A 10 -4.89 54.99 0.60
C SER A 10 -6.00 55.31 1.61
N GLU A 11 -6.67 54.30 2.14
CA GLU A 11 -7.74 54.47 3.13
C GLU A 11 -7.20 55.01 4.46
N PHE A 12 -6.13 54.42 4.99
CA PHE A 12 -5.54 54.91 6.25
C PHE A 12 -5.03 56.35 6.13
N ARG A 13 -4.50 56.75 4.97
CA ARG A 13 -4.11 58.14 4.72
C ARG A 13 -5.29 59.10 4.70
N LYS A 14 -6.45 58.67 4.19
CA LYS A 14 -7.68 59.48 4.22
C LYS A 14 -8.17 59.63 5.66
N LEU A 15 -8.23 58.53 6.41
CA LEU A 15 -8.62 58.55 7.83
C LEU A 15 -7.69 59.42 8.66
N TYR A 16 -6.37 59.32 8.46
CA TYR A 16 -5.38 60.18 9.13
C TYR A 16 -5.64 61.67 8.87
N ARG A 17 -5.94 62.04 7.62
CA ARG A 17 -6.27 63.43 7.25
C ARG A 17 -7.61 63.89 7.82
N LEU A 18 -8.62 63.02 7.85
CA LEU A 18 -9.93 63.35 8.42
C LEU A 18 -9.81 63.58 9.93
N ASN A 19 -9.07 62.73 10.64
CA ASN A 19 -8.81 62.90 12.07
C ASN A 19 -8.04 64.21 12.34
N ALA A 20 -7.07 64.57 11.48
CA ALA A 20 -6.38 65.86 11.60
C ALA A 20 -7.32 67.09 11.49
N ILE A 21 -8.42 66.99 10.75
CA ILE A 21 -9.36 68.10 10.51
C ILE A 21 -10.49 68.12 11.55
N TYR A 22 -11.03 66.94 11.88
CA TYR A 22 -12.29 66.81 12.59
C TYR A 22 -12.19 66.25 14.01
N LEU A 23 -11.01 65.79 14.47
CA LEU A 23 -10.84 65.33 15.85
C LEU A 23 -10.80 66.54 16.80
N ASP A 24 -11.52 66.45 17.92
CA ASP A 24 -11.40 67.40 19.04
C ASP A 24 -9.99 67.34 19.66
N GLN A 25 -9.64 68.35 20.48
CA GLN A 25 -8.28 68.51 21.01
C GLN A 25 -7.78 67.28 21.77
N GLU A 26 -8.65 66.65 22.58
CA GLU A 26 -8.42 65.37 23.26
C GLU A 26 -9.66 64.50 23.10
N ASN A 27 -9.48 63.27 22.63
CA ASN A 27 -10.53 62.26 22.59
C ASN A 27 -10.06 60.99 23.30
N TYR A 28 -10.91 60.46 24.17
CA TYR A 28 -10.66 59.25 24.94
C TYR A 28 -11.35 58.05 24.29
N PHE A 29 -10.59 56.98 24.11
CA PHE A 29 -11.09 55.70 23.59
C PHE A 29 -10.70 54.59 24.55
N SER A 30 -11.65 53.71 24.88
CA SER A 30 -11.34 52.48 25.60
C SER A 30 -11.04 51.38 24.57
N TYR A 31 -9.81 50.86 24.58
CA TYR A 31 -9.39 49.74 23.73
C TYR A 31 -8.74 48.66 24.58
N GLN A 32 -9.29 47.44 24.52
CA GLN A 32 -8.79 46.27 25.27
C GLN A 32 -8.52 46.58 26.75
N ASP A 33 -9.52 47.13 27.44
CA ASP A 33 -9.49 47.48 28.86
C ASP A 33 -8.48 48.56 29.28
N ALA A 34 -7.82 49.21 28.32
CA ALA A 34 -6.98 50.39 28.54
C ALA A 34 -7.67 51.65 27.97
N ASP A 35 -7.74 52.70 28.79
CA ASP A 35 -8.14 54.02 28.34
C ASP A 35 -6.94 54.69 27.66
N ILE A 36 -7.09 54.98 26.37
CA ILE A 36 -6.09 55.62 25.54
C ILE A 36 -6.63 56.99 25.12
N SER A 37 -5.87 58.05 25.38
CA SER A 37 -6.15 59.37 24.82
C SER A 37 -5.42 59.54 23.49
N ILE A 38 -6.12 60.10 22.51
CA ILE A 38 -5.56 60.46 21.22
C ILE A 38 -5.70 61.96 21.07
N LEU A 39 -4.60 62.64 20.77
CA LEU A 39 -4.59 64.08 20.56
C LEU A 39 -4.63 64.40 19.08
N ARG A 40 -5.22 65.55 18.74
CA ARG A 40 -5.17 66.08 17.37
C ARG A 40 -3.73 66.32 16.90
N THR A 41 -2.82 66.64 17.82
CA THR A 41 -1.39 66.85 17.54
C THR A 41 -0.70 65.61 17.00
N ASP A 42 -1.20 64.41 17.29
CA ASP A 42 -0.67 63.14 16.80
C ASP A 42 -0.87 62.97 15.28
N TYR A 43 -1.74 63.80 14.69
CA TYR A 43 -2.08 63.79 13.26
C TYR A 43 -1.36 64.87 12.43
N THR A 44 -0.24 65.40 12.93
CA THR A 44 0.51 66.49 12.27
C THR A 44 1.65 66.05 11.35
N SER A 45 2.03 64.77 11.36
CA SER A 45 3.10 64.23 10.52
C SER A 45 2.68 64.06 9.05
N ASP A 46 3.63 63.85 8.13
CA ASP A 46 3.30 63.62 6.72
C ASP A 46 2.49 62.32 6.59
N PRO A 47 1.25 62.35 6.03
CA PRO A 47 0.48 61.14 5.76
C PRO A 47 1.22 60.13 4.87
N LYS A 48 2.28 60.55 4.16
CA LYS A 48 3.10 59.65 3.36
C LYS A 48 3.87 58.61 4.17
N ASP A 49 4.21 58.93 5.42
CA ASP A 49 4.95 58.07 6.34
C ASP A 49 4.06 56.98 6.94
N LEU A 50 2.75 57.12 6.80
CA LEU A 50 1.81 56.08 7.18
C LEU A 50 1.86 54.92 6.17
N ILE A 51 2.45 53.82 6.63
CA ILE A 51 2.66 52.59 5.87
C ILE A 51 1.90 51.48 6.59
N PRO A 52 0.99 50.76 5.91
CA PRO A 52 0.32 49.63 6.53
C PRO A 52 1.36 48.56 6.90
N ALA A 53 1.29 48.10 8.15
CA ALA A 53 2.06 46.95 8.60
C ALA A 53 1.62 45.73 7.77
N ALA A 54 2.58 45.12 7.08
CA ALA A 54 2.42 43.82 6.46
C ALA A 54 3.25 42.84 7.27
N ASP A 55 2.65 41.75 7.73
CA ASP A 55 3.39 40.69 8.40
C ASP A 55 4.39 40.07 7.40
N PRO A 56 5.71 40.16 7.64
CA PRO A 56 6.72 39.54 6.78
C PRO A 56 6.60 38.01 6.75
N ASN A 57 5.93 37.39 7.74
CA ASN A 57 5.66 35.96 7.80
C ASN A 57 4.34 35.55 7.12
N ALA A 58 3.58 36.51 6.56
CA ALA A 58 2.39 36.21 5.75
C ALA A 58 2.81 35.61 4.40
N PHE A 59 3.17 34.33 4.41
CA PHE A 59 3.48 33.59 3.21
C PHE A 59 2.29 33.62 2.25
N SER A 60 2.58 33.95 0.99
CA SER A 60 1.62 33.74 -0.09
C SER A 60 1.17 32.28 -0.09
N ASN A 61 -0.09 31.99 -0.40
CA ASN A 61 -0.58 30.60 -0.48
C ASN A 61 0.31 29.74 -1.39
N LYS A 62 0.90 30.33 -2.45
CA LYS A 62 1.88 29.65 -3.32
C LYS A 62 3.15 29.23 -2.58
N GLU A 63 3.66 30.07 -1.69
CA GLU A 63 4.86 29.78 -0.92
C GLU A 63 4.58 28.74 0.17
N LYS A 64 3.39 28.80 0.79
CA LYS A 64 2.93 27.76 1.72
C LYS A 64 2.85 26.39 1.03
N MET A 65 2.24 26.33 -0.15
CA MET A 65 2.13 25.12 -0.97
C MET A 65 3.50 24.59 -1.42
N GLN A 66 4.41 25.48 -1.83
CA GLN A 66 5.75 25.07 -2.24
C GLN A 66 6.54 24.49 -1.05
N LYS A 67 6.47 25.12 0.12
CA LYS A 67 7.14 24.63 1.33
C LYS A 67 6.58 23.28 1.79
N SER A 68 5.27 23.12 1.79
CA SER A 68 4.64 21.85 2.17
C SER A 68 4.99 20.73 1.19
N GLN A 69 5.03 21.01 -0.12
CA GLN A 69 5.46 20.05 -1.14
C GLN A 69 6.92 19.63 -0.97
N MET A 70 7.82 20.56 -0.65
CA MET A 70 9.23 20.23 -0.38
C MET A 70 9.39 19.32 0.85
N ILE A 71 8.58 19.54 1.89
CA ILE A 71 8.58 18.68 3.09
C ILE A 71 8.04 17.29 2.73
N LEU A 72 6.98 17.21 1.91
CA LEU A 72 6.41 15.95 1.43
C LEU A 72 7.45 15.13 0.66
N GLU A 73 8.15 15.76 -0.29
CA GLU A 73 9.21 15.12 -1.07
C GLU A 73 10.37 14.65 -0.18
N ARG A 74 10.83 15.50 0.75
CA ARG A 74 11.89 15.15 1.69
C ARG A 74 11.48 14.00 2.60
N ALA A 75 10.24 13.97 3.08
CA ALA A 75 9.71 12.90 3.93
C ALA A 75 9.64 11.56 3.20
N GLY A 76 9.40 11.56 1.88
CA GLY A 76 9.46 10.35 1.06
C GLY A 76 10.89 9.82 0.86
N MET A 77 11.89 10.69 0.86
CA MET A 77 13.30 10.31 0.65
C MET A 77 14.06 9.99 1.93
N SER A 78 13.67 10.58 3.06
CA SER A 78 14.41 10.50 4.32
C SER A 78 13.53 9.93 5.43
N PRO A 79 13.95 8.83 6.09
CA PRO A 79 13.28 8.37 7.30
C PRO A 79 13.45 9.41 8.43
N GLY A 80 12.50 9.44 9.37
CA GLY A 80 12.53 10.29 10.57
C GLY A 80 11.47 11.40 10.61
N TYR A 81 10.76 11.66 9.52
CA TYR A 81 9.60 12.57 9.52
C TYR A 81 8.36 11.84 10.03
N ASN A 82 7.51 12.54 10.79
CA ASN A 82 6.16 12.04 11.08
C ASN A 82 5.31 12.16 9.80
N PRO A 83 4.95 11.04 9.14
CA PRO A 83 4.32 11.09 7.83
C PRO A 83 2.90 11.68 7.90
N ILE A 84 2.17 11.43 8.98
CA ILE A 84 0.82 11.94 9.21
C ILE A 84 0.83 13.46 9.36
N ALA A 85 1.79 13.98 10.14
CA ALA A 85 1.92 15.42 10.33
C ALA A 85 2.36 16.14 9.04
N VAL A 86 3.20 15.51 8.22
CA VAL A 86 3.61 16.04 6.91
C VAL A 86 2.42 16.10 5.96
N GLU A 87 1.65 15.02 5.87
CA GLU A 87 0.47 14.94 5.00
C GLU A 87 -0.59 15.96 5.40
N LYS A 88 -0.90 16.09 6.70
CA LYS A 88 -1.81 17.12 7.22
C LYS A 88 -1.37 18.54 6.86
N ARG A 89 -0.06 18.84 6.92
CA ARG A 89 0.48 20.16 6.53
C ARG A 89 0.36 20.40 5.02
N TRP A 90 0.54 19.38 4.21
CA TRP A 90 0.35 19.48 2.77
C TRP A 90 -1.12 19.69 2.41
N LEU A 91 -2.04 18.90 2.95
CA LEU A 91 -3.48 19.06 2.76
C LEU A 91 -3.98 20.43 3.25
N ALA A 92 -3.49 20.90 4.41
CA ALA A 92 -3.82 22.24 4.91
C ALA A 92 -3.32 23.36 3.99
N SER A 93 -2.21 23.16 3.28
CA SER A 93 -1.70 24.15 2.33
C SER A 93 -2.50 24.24 1.03
N LEU A 94 -3.30 23.22 0.73
CA LEU A 94 -4.21 23.17 -0.40
C LEU A 94 -5.58 23.81 -0.11
N ASP A 95 -5.79 24.28 1.14
CA ASP A 95 -7.06 24.84 1.60
C ASP A 95 -8.26 23.87 1.37
N ILE A 96 -8.03 22.55 1.49
CA ILE A 96 -9.08 21.52 1.33
C ILE A 96 -10.02 21.56 2.55
N PRO A 97 -11.35 21.70 2.34
CA PRO A 97 -12.31 21.57 3.43
C PRO A 97 -12.34 20.12 3.94
N ASP A 98 -12.56 19.95 5.24
CA ASP A 98 -12.75 18.64 5.87
C ASP A 98 -11.63 17.62 5.60
N VAL A 99 -10.40 17.98 5.97
CA VAL A 99 -9.20 17.12 5.90
C VAL A 99 -9.42 15.71 6.47
N LYS A 100 -10.31 15.55 7.45
CA LYS A 100 -10.63 14.25 8.06
C LYS A 100 -11.32 13.27 7.12
N GLU A 101 -12.07 13.75 6.13
CA GLU A 101 -12.75 12.91 5.14
C GLU A 101 -11.74 12.32 4.15
N VAL A 102 -10.83 13.17 3.66
CA VAL A 102 -9.79 12.76 2.71
C VAL A 102 -8.69 11.97 3.40
N PHE A 103 -8.45 12.25 4.68
CA PHE A 103 -7.34 11.68 5.44
C PHE A 103 -7.79 11.21 6.83
N PRO A 104 -8.44 10.04 6.92
CA PRO A 104 -8.91 9.51 8.19
C PRO A 104 -7.74 8.99 9.04
N THR A 105 -7.60 9.59 10.21
CA THR A 105 -6.62 9.19 11.24
C THR A 105 -7.35 8.81 12.51
N GLN A 106 -6.94 7.71 13.15
CA GLN A 106 -7.40 7.31 14.47
C GLN A 106 -6.29 7.48 15.51
N MET A 107 -6.68 7.78 16.75
CA MET A 107 -5.76 7.78 17.87
C MET A 107 -5.63 6.34 18.37
N VAL A 108 -4.41 5.83 18.41
CA VAL A 108 -4.11 4.51 18.98
C VAL A 108 -3.27 4.75 20.23
N GLU A 109 -3.71 4.18 21.35
CA GLU A 109 -2.92 4.17 22.58
C GLU A 109 -1.86 3.07 22.45
N GLY A 110 -0.60 3.46 22.46
CA GLY A 110 0.52 2.52 22.57
C GLY A 110 0.59 1.92 23.97
N GLU A 111 1.24 0.76 24.09
CA GLU A 111 1.39 0.01 25.35
C GLU A 111 2.09 0.83 26.45
N ASP A 112 2.88 1.84 26.08
CA ASP A 112 3.56 2.79 26.98
C ASP A 112 2.67 3.96 27.44
N GLY A 113 1.38 3.96 27.10
CA GLY A 113 0.44 5.05 27.38
C GLY A 113 0.61 6.29 26.49
N SER A 114 1.46 6.20 25.45
CA SER A 114 1.59 7.26 24.45
C SER A 114 0.50 7.16 23.38
N SER A 115 -0.26 8.23 23.18
CA SER A 115 -1.25 8.29 22.09
C SER A 115 -0.54 8.68 20.79
N GLN A 116 -0.57 7.80 19.79
CA GLN A 116 -0.06 8.10 18.45
C GLN A 116 -1.20 8.09 17.44
N GLU A 117 -1.17 9.05 16.52
CA GLU A 117 -2.07 9.03 15.37
C GLU A 117 -1.63 7.91 14.41
N GLN A 118 -2.58 7.11 13.94
CA GLN A 118 -2.35 6.07 12.95
C GLN A 118 -3.36 6.19 11.81
N TYR A 119 -2.92 5.86 10.60
CA TYR A 119 -3.76 5.78 9.41
C TYR A 119 -4.88 4.75 9.60
N VAL A 120 -6.10 5.10 9.23
CA VAL A 120 -7.21 4.14 9.09
C VAL A 120 -7.19 3.63 7.64
N PHE A 121 -6.36 2.64 7.36
CA PHE A 121 -6.54 1.86 6.12
C PHE A 121 -7.73 0.90 6.32
N PRO A 122 -8.52 0.56 5.27
CA PRO A 122 -9.38 -0.61 5.36
C PRO A 122 -8.54 -1.79 5.85
N PRO A 123 -9.03 -2.60 6.79
CA PRO A 123 -8.25 -3.67 7.37
C PRO A 123 -7.67 -4.49 6.22
N GLN A 124 -6.34 -4.52 6.11
CA GLN A 124 -5.71 -5.49 5.23
C GLN A 124 -6.25 -6.86 5.68
N PRO A 125 -6.70 -7.72 4.74
CA PRO A 125 -7.16 -9.04 5.13
C PRO A 125 -6.11 -9.66 6.03
N ASP A 126 -6.50 -10.12 7.23
CA ASP A 126 -5.54 -10.59 8.24
C ASP A 126 -4.50 -11.51 7.59
N PRO A 127 -3.20 -11.37 7.91
CA PRO A 127 -2.14 -12.18 7.33
C PRO A 127 -2.45 -13.69 7.45
N GLU A 128 -3.07 -14.11 8.55
CA GLU A 128 -3.53 -15.49 8.75
C GLU A 128 -4.60 -15.92 7.74
N LEU A 129 -5.53 -15.04 7.38
CA LEU A 129 -6.58 -15.31 6.41
C LEU A 129 -6.02 -15.46 4.99
N GLU A 130 -4.97 -14.69 4.67
CA GLU A 130 -4.26 -14.81 3.40
C GLU A 130 -3.43 -16.10 3.32
N ILE A 131 -2.69 -16.41 4.39
CA ILE A 131 -1.96 -17.68 4.52
C ILE A 131 -2.93 -18.87 4.42
N LYS A 132 -4.07 -18.81 5.11
CA LYS A 132 -5.10 -19.87 5.07
C LYS A 132 -5.72 -20.03 3.68
N LYS A 133 -5.91 -18.94 2.93
CA LYS A 133 -6.37 -19.00 1.54
C LYS A 133 -5.30 -19.60 0.63
N ALA A 134 -4.04 -19.19 0.79
CA ALA A 134 -2.91 -19.73 0.04
C ALA A 134 -2.72 -21.23 0.31
N ASP A 135 -2.78 -21.66 1.57
CA ASP A 135 -2.69 -23.07 1.96
C ASP A 135 -3.86 -23.90 1.43
N MET A 136 -5.09 -23.36 1.50
CA MET A 136 -6.25 -24.01 0.88
C MET A 136 -6.03 -24.17 -0.63
N GLN A 137 -5.58 -23.12 -1.31
CA GLN A 137 -5.31 -23.16 -2.75
C GLN A 137 -4.20 -24.18 -3.08
N ARG A 138 -3.10 -24.21 -2.33
CA ARG A 138 -2.04 -25.22 -2.49
C ARG A 138 -2.58 -26.63 -2.31
N ARG A 139 -3.35 -26.89 -1.25
CA ARG A 139 -3.94 -28.20 -0.99
C ARG A 139 -4.92 -28.62 -2.10
N THR A 140 -5.69 -27.69 -2.66
CA THR A 140 -6.56 -27.98 -3.80
C THR A 140 -5.77 -28.31 -5.08
N LEU A 141 -4.67 -27.60 -5.34
CA LEU A 141 -3.80 -27.86 -6.50
C LEU A 141 -3.08 -29.20 -6.37
N GLU A 142 -2.56 -29.51 -5.18
CA GLU A 142 -1.92 -30.81 -4.90
C GLU A 142 -2.91 -31.97 -5.03
N GLY A 143 -4.15 -31.79 -4.55
CA GLY A 143 -5.22 -32.78 -4.73
C GLY A 143 -5.54 -33.03 -6.21
N LYS A 144 -5.63 -31.97 -7.02
CA LYS A 144 -5.82 -32.07 -8.47
C LYS A 144 -4.65 -32.78 -9.16
N GLN A 145 -3.42 -32.38 -8.85
CA GLN A 145 -2.22 -33.02 -9.41
C GLN A 145 -2.12 -34.50 -9.03
N ARG A 146 -2.46 -34.88 -7.79
CA ARG A 146 -2.49 -36.29 -7.39
C ARG A 146 -3.51 -37.08 -8.18
N GLY A 147 -4.73 -36.56 -8.30
CA GLY A 147 -5.78 -37.21 -9.10
C GLY A 147 -5.39 -37.38 -10.57
N GLU A 148 -4.71 -36.39 -11.15
CA GLU A 148 -4.22 -36.44 -12.52
C GLU A 148 -3.11 -37.47 -12.71
N VAL A 149 -2.15 -37.55 -11.77
CA VAL A 149 -1.09 -38.56 -11.79
C VAL A 149 -1.66 -39.97 -11.62
N ASP A 150 -2.63 -40.16 -10.73
CA ASP A 150 -3.27 -41.46 -10.51
C ASP A 150 -4.10 -41.89 -11.74
N ALA A 151 -4.81 -40.94 -12.37
CA ALA A 151 -5.50 -41.20 -13.64
C ALA A 151 -4.53 -41.58 -14.76
N MET A 152 -3.40 -40.87 -14.87
CA MET A 152 -2.36 -41.17 -15.86
C MET A 152 -1.73 -42.57 -15.64
N LYS A 153 -1.50 -42.96 -14.38
CA LYS A 153 -1.03 -44.32 -14.04
C LYS A 153 -2.06 -45.38 -14.42
N ALA A 154 -3.34 -45.15 -14.14
CA ALA A 154 -4.42 -46.08 -14.48
C ALA A 154 -4.56 -46.24 -16.00
N GLU A 155 -4.54 -45.13 -16.75
CA GLU A 155 -4.60 -45.14 -18.22
C GLU A 155 -3.39 -45.87 -18.83
N SER A 156 -2.19 -45.63 -18.30
CA SER A 156 -1.00 -46.37 -18.72
C SER A 156 -1.14 -47.88 -18.49
N GLN A 157 -1.70 -48.31 -17.36
CA GLN A 157 -1.92 -49.73 -17.09
C GLN A 157 -2.93 -50.34 -18.07
N ILE A 158 -4.02 -49.62 -18.39
CA ILE A 158 -5.00 -50.05 -19.39
C ILE A 158 -4.35 -50.26 -20.75
N MET A 159 -3.45 -49.38 -21.18
CA MET A 159 -2.74 -49.53 -22.46
C MET A 159 -1.84 -50.78 -22.47
N VAL A 160 -1.13 -51.04 -21.36
CA VAL A 160 -0.30 -52.25 -21.23
C VAL A 160 -1.17 -53.51 -21.28
N ASP A 161 -2.28 -53.52 -20.54
CA ASP A 161 -3.20 -54.67 -20.52
C ASP A 161 -3.81 -54.90 -21.92
N GLN A 162 -4.15 -53.85 -22.66
CA GLN A 162 -4.62 -53.94 -24.04
C GLN A 162 -3.55 -54.51 -24.98
N ALA A 163 -2.31 -54.06 -24.85
CA ALA A 163 -1.18 -54.56 -25.62
C ALA A 163 -0.93 -56.05 -25.32
N ASP A 164 -0.97 -56.45 -24.04
CA ASP A 164 -0.85 -57.85 -23.62
C ASP A 164 -1.96 -58.74 -24.20
N ILE A 165 -3.20 -58.25 -24.22
CA ILE A 165 -4.32 -58.97 -24.83
C ILE A 165 -4.07 -59.17 -26.33
N LEU A 166 -3.63 -58.14 -27.04
CA LEU A 166 -3.28 -58.23 -28.47
C LEU A 166 -2.17 -59.25 -28.73
N VAL A 167 -1.11 -59.25 -27.91
CA VAL A 167 -0.02 -60.23 -27.99
C VAL A 167 -0.56 -61.65 -27.78
N LYS A 168 -1.39 -61.86 -26.75
CA LYS A 168 -2.00 -63.18 -26.48
C LYS A 168 -2.95 -63.65 -27.58
N MET A 169 -3.72 -62.74 -28.18
CA MET A 169 -4.55 -63.06 -29.35
C MET A 169 -3.69 -63.45 -30.56
N ALA A 170 -2.61 -62.71 -30.85
CA ALA A 170 -1.69 -63.05 -31.94
C ALA A 170 -0.97 -64.39 -31.71
N GLN A 171 -0.59 -64.71 -30.48
CA GLN A 171 -0.05 -66.03 -30.10
C GLN A 171 -1.07 -67.16 -30.32
N ALA A 172 -2.34 -66.89 -30.06
CA ALA A 172 -3.42 -67.85 -30.23
C ALA A 172 -3.81 -68.06 -31.71
N GLU A 173 -3.70 -67.01 -32.54
CA GLU A 173 -4.00 -67.08 -33.98
C GLU A 173 -2.88 -67.75 -34.78
N VAL A 174 -1.62 -67.61 -34.38
CA VAL A 174 -0.47 -68.18 -35.08
C VAL A 174 0.47 -68.82 -34.08
N ALA A 175 0.67 -70.13 -34.19
CA ALA A 175 1.70 -70.88 -33.48
C ALA A 175 3.12 -70.41 -33.89
N ALA A 176 3.50 -69.25 -33.32
CA ALA A 176 4.82 -68.74 -32.94
C ALA A 176 6.03 -68.98 -33.86
N ASP A 177 6.07 -68.35 -35.05
CA ASP A 177 7.35 -67.83 -35.59
C ASP A 177 7.21 -66.75 -36.69
N THR A 178 6.18 -65.90 -36.63
CA THR A 178 6.02 -64.79 -37.58
C THR A 178 6.78 -63.53 -37.12
N PRO A 179 7.38 -62.75 -38.03
CA PRO A 179 8.11 -61.52 -37.70
C PRO A 179 7.22 -60.44 -37.06
N GLU A 180 5.91 -60.46 -37.30
CA GLU A 180 4.94 -59.52 -36.71
C GLU A 180 4.77 -59.74 -35.20
N TYR A 181 4.76 -60.99 -34.74
CA TYR A 181 4.69 -61.32 -33.31
C TYR A 181 5.91 -60.79 -32.55
N LYS A 182 7.12 -60.99 -33.08
CA LYS A 182 8.37 -60.49 -32.49
C LYS A 182 8.39 -58.96 -32.39
N ARG A 183 7.76 -58.26 -33.35
CA ARG A 183 7.62 -56.80 -33.32
C ARG A 183 6.66 -56.32 -32.22
N LEU A 184 5.54 -57.01 -32.03
CA LEU A 184 4.58 -56.69 -30.96
C LEU A 184 5.18 -56.94 -29.57
N GLU A 185 5.93 -58.02 -29.39
CA GLU A 185 6.63 -58.30 -28.13
C GLU A 185 7.66 -57.21 -27.77
N LEU A 186 8.37 -56.68 -28.77
CA LEU A 186 9.33 -55.59 -28.57
C LEU A 186 8.63 -54.30 -28.10
N LEU A 187 7.51 -53.93 -28.72
CA LEU A 187 6.72 -52.74 -28.36
C LEU A 187 6.17 -52.83 -26.92
N LEU A 188 5.76 -54.03 -26.49
CA LEU A 188 5.34 -54.26 -25.12
C LEU A 188 6.49 -53.98 -24.13
N LYS A 189 7.67 -54.56 -24.37
CA LYS A 189 8.86 -54.34 -23.54
C LYS A 189 9.25 -52.87 -23.46
N GLU A 190 9.13 -52.14 -24.57
CA GLU A 190 9.37 -50.70 -24.61
C GLU A 190 8.37 -49.94 -23.74
N GLN A 191 7.06 -50.22 -23.87
CA GLN A 191 6.03 -49.61 -23.00
C GLN A 191 6.24 -49.93 -21.51
N GLU A 192 6.60 -51.17 -21.17
CA GLU A 192 6.90 -51.53 -19.78
C GLU A 192 8.11 -50.76 -19.23
N SER A 193 9.12 -50.51 -20.06
CA SER A 193 10.31 -49.74 -19.68
C SER A 193 9.98 -48.27 -19.41
N ILE A 194 9.13 -47.66 -20.26
CA ILE A 194 8.61 -46.30 -20.07
C ILE A 194 7.78 -46.22 -18.79
N ARG A 195 6.95 -47.23 -18.51
CA ARG A 195 6.18 -47.29 -17.26
C ARG A 195 7.09 -47.34 -16.03
N LYS A 196 8.14 -48.18 -16.05
CA LYS A 196 9.09 -48.30 -14.94
C LYS A 196 9.77 -46.97 -14.64
N SER A 197 10.20 -46.23 -15.66
CA SER A 197 10.82 -44.91 -15.48
C SER A 197 9.83 -43.87 -14.95
N LEU A 198 8.57 -43.89 -15.41
CA LEU A 198 7.52 -43.01 -14.86
C LEU A 198 7.23 -43.29 -13.38
N VAL A 199 7.19 -44.57 -12.98
CA VAL A 199 6.99 -44.96 -11.59
C VAL A 199 8.18 -44.56 -10.70
N GLU A 200 9.41 -44.71 -11.20
CA GLU A 200 10.60 -44.24 -10.48
C GLU A 200 10.62 -42.72 -10.32
N MET A 201 10.27 -41.97 -11.37
CA MET A 201 10.15 -40.51 -11.31
C MET A 201 9.09 -40.08 -10.29
N ALA A 202 7.93 -40.75 -10.27
CA ALA A 202 6.88 -40.48 -9.28
C ALA A 202 7.34 -40.76 -7.84
N LYS A 203 8.10 -41.84 -7.60
CA LYS A 203 8.68 -42.15 -6.27
C LYS A 203 9.75 -41.14 -5.84
N ILE A 204 10.56 -40.66 -6.78
CA ILE A 204 11.54 -39.59 -6.51
C ILE A 204 10.82 -38.29 -6.13
N ASP A 205 9.71 -37.97 -6.78
CA ASP A 205 8.90 -36.81 -6.41
C ASP A 205 8.20 -36.98 -5.06
N GLU A 206 7.70 -38.17 -4.73
CA GLU A 206 7.15 -38.49 -3.41
C GLU A 206 8.21 -38.38 -2.30
N SER A 207 9.39 -38.96 -2.48
CA SER A 207 10.49 -38.86 -1.50
C SER A 207 11.00 -37.42 -1.31
N LYS A 208 11.07 -36.63 -2.38
CA LYS A 208 11.39 -35.18 -2.29
C LYS A 208 10.30 -34.39 -1.56
N ARG A 209 9.02 -34.80 -1.67
CA ARG A 209 7.90 -34.20 -0.94
C ARG A 209 7.93 -34.57 0.54
N GLU A 210 8.23 -35.82 0.89
CA GLU A 210 8.41 -36.26 2.28
C GLU A 210 9.59 -35.55 2.96
N ALA A 211 10.71 -35.38 2.24
CA ALA A 211 11.85 -34.62 2.71
C ALA A 211 11.52 -33.13 2.96
N LYS A 212 10.65 -32.52 2.14
CA LYS A 212 10.17 -31.15 2.37
C LYS A 212 9.19 -31.05 3.55
N ALA A 213 8.22 -31.96 3.66
CA ALA A 213 7.25 -31.97 4.75
C ALA A 213 7.90 -32.21 6.13
N GLY A 214 8.99 -32.99 6.19
CA GLY A 214 9.76 -33.21 7.41
C GLY A 214 10.61 -32.01 7.86
N VAL A 215 10.89 -31.05 6.97
CA VAL A 215 11.62 -29.82 7.30
C VAL A 215 10.68 -28.75 7.86
N ASP A 216 9.46 -28.63 7.31
CA ASP A 216 8.46 -27.67 7.79
C ASP A 216 7.84 -28.07 9.15
N GLY A 217 7.83 -29.37 9.49
CA GLY A 217 7.33 -29.86 10.78
C GLY A 217 8.27 -29.70 11.97
N LYS A 218 9.51 -29.21 11.78
CA LYS A 218 10.53 -29.08 12.84
C LYS A 218 10.75 -27.65 13.34
N SER A 219 10.14 -26.63 12.75
CA SER A 219 10.29 -25.23 13.19
C SER A 219 9.19 -24.73 14.13
N SER A 220 8.22 -25.57 14.54
CA SER A 220 7.11 -25.16 15.41
C SER A 220 7.17 -25.68 16.86
N ASN A 221 8.25 -26.37 17.28
CA ASN A 221 8.43 -26.81 18.67
C ASN A 221 9.72 -26.25 19.27
N SER A 222 9.79 -24.93 19.41
CA SER A 222 10.74 -24.27 20.32
C SER A 222 10.26 -22.87 20.71
N SER A 223 9.15 -22.77 21.43
CA SER A 223 8.83 -21.62 22.30
C SER A 223 7.65 -21.97 23.19
N SER A 224 7.87 -21.78 24.51
CA SER A 224 6.94 -21.89 25.65
C SER A 224 6.66 -23.29 26.20
#